data_AF-A0A9Q9C7K8-F1
#
_entry.id   AF-A0A9Q9C7K8-F1
#
_cell.length_a   1.000
_cell.length_b   1.000
_cell.length_c   1.000
_cell.angle_alpha   90.00
_cell.angle_beta   90.00
_cell.angle_gamma   90.00
#
_symmetry.space_group_name_H-M   'P 1'
#
loop_
_entity.id
_entity.type
_entity.pdbx_description
1 polymer ?
#
loop_
_entity_poly.entity_id
_entity_poly.type
_entity_poly.pdbx_seq_one_letter_code
_entity_poly.pdbx_strand_id
1 'polypeptide(L)'
;MSLPDKIIRTLKQMDRPSDFQIYRDILAERSKLPPVEWHDLCRLVKTSKIYNILRLDLSRKEAEVLGSALKKVSLNHVNDMIDILVKKRDENTPVLLRYLLEKKKKISTDAVQRYFCEEINRPVTLKHLKLLHVMCKNYPASINSTILNFCRSNGHPICKDVLNSAMDVIE
;
A
#
# COMPACT_ATOMS: atom_id res chain seq x y z
N MET A 1 4.05 -24.58 28.32
CA MET A 1 2.91 -24.34 27.42
C MET A 1 1.99 -25.55 27.52
N SER A 2 0.72 -25.36 27.91
CA SER A 2 -0.17 -26.45 28.31
C SER A 2 -0.82 -27.14 27.10
N LEU A 3 -1.30 -28.38 27.27
CA LEU A 3 -2.03 -29.12 26.24
C LEU A 3 -3.32 -28.39 25.78
N PRO A 4 -4.10 -27.74 26.68
CA PRO A 4 -5.20 -26.86 26.31
C PRO A 4 -4.80 -25.72 25.37
N ASP A 5 -3.65 -25.07 25.60
CA ASP A 5 -3.16 -23.96 24.75
C ASP A 5 -2.86 -24.44 23.32
N LYS A 6 -2.39 -25.68 23.17
CA LYS A 6 -2.14 -26.30 21.86
C LYS A 6 -3.45 -26.61 21.14
N ILE A 7 -4.44 -27.17 21.83
CA ILE A 7 -5.75 -27.52 21.26
C ILE A 7 -6.50 -26.27 20.78
N ILE A 8 -6.52 -25.21 21.60
CA ILE A 8 -7.15 -23.93 21.23
C ILE A 8 -6.45 -23.32 20.00
N ARG A 9 -5.12 -23.39 19.94
CA ARG A 9 -4.35 -22.90 18.80
C ARG A 9 -4.61 -23.72 17.53
N THR A 10 -4.76 -25.04 17.64
CA THR A 10 -5.08 -25.92 16.50
C THR A 10 -6.52 -25.73 16.01
N LEU A 11 -7.50 -25.57 16.92
CA LEU A 11 -8.89 -25.30 16.53
C LEU A 11 -9.03 -23.94 15.81
N LYS A 12 -8.31 -22.90 16.27
CA LYS A 12 -8.22 -21.61 15.55
C LYS A 12 -7.57 -21.71 14.17
N GLN A 13 -6.78 -22.76 13.89
CA GLN A 13 -6.17 -23.00 12.58
C GLN A 13 -7.07 -23.78 11.61
N MET A 14 -8.06 -24.52 12.13
CA MET A 14 -8.95 -25.37 11.33
C MET A 14 -10.10 -24.59 10.68
N ASP A 15 -10.53 -23.49 11.29
CA ASP A 15 -11.61 -22.63 10.81
C ASP A 15 -11.05 -21.52 9.92
N ARG A 16 -10.34 -21.91 8.83
CA ARG A 16 -9.28 -21.13 8.17
C ARG A 16 -9.53 -19.61 8.18
N PRO A 17 -9.02 -18.92 9.21
CA PRO A 17 -8.97 -17.49 9.18
C PRO A 17 -8.06 -17.11 8.01
N SER A 18 -8.30 -15.97 7.36
CA SER A 18 -7.36 -15.51 6.32
C SER A 18 -5.92 -15.56 6.87
N ASP A 19 -4.92 -15.77 6.01
CA ASP A 19 -3.50 -15.77 6.44
C ASP A 19 -3.11 -14.47 7.19
N PHE A 20 -3.96 -13.44 7.12
CA PHE A 20 -3.80 -12.17 7.79
C PHE A 20 -4.60 -12.02 9.10
N GLN A 21 -5.52 -12.94 9.43
CA GLN A 21 -6.47 -12.76 10.54
C GLN A 21 -5.76 -12.59 11.89
N ILE A 22 -4.70 -13.35 12.15
CA ILE A 22 -3.96 -13.24 13.41
C ILE A 22 -3.43 -11.81 13.63
N TYR A 23 -3.01 -11.11 12.58
CA TYR A 23 -2.56 -9.72 12.68
C TYR A 23 -3.74 -8.77 12.85
N ARG A 24 -4.86 -9.04 12.19
CA ARG A 24 -6.10 -8.26 12.35
C ARG A 24 -6.59 -8.31 13.79
N ASP A 25 -6.65 -9.50 14.39
CA ASP A 25 -7.11 -9.69 15.77
C ASP A 25 -6.22 -8.89 16.74
N ILE A 26 -4.90 -8.98 16.57
CA ILE A 26 -3.94 -8.19 17.36
C ILE A 26 -4.12 -6.69 17.15
N LEU A 27 -4.33 -6.25 15.90
CA LEU A 27 -4.50 -4.84 15.58
C LEU A 27 -5.88 -4.29 15.98
N ALA A 28 -6.88 -5.14 16.26
CA ALA A 28 -8.13 -4.72 16.86
C ALA A 28 -7.91 -4.26 18.31
N GLU A 29 -7.06 -4.97 19.05
CA GLU A 29 -6.78 -4.70 20.47
C GLU A 29 -5.60 -3.74 20.69
N ARG A 30 -4.61 -3.72 19.78
CA ARG A 30 -3.33 -3.01 19.97
C ARG A 30 -3.01 -2.09 18.82
N SER A 31 -2.34 -0.97 19.09
CA SER A 31 -1.95 -0.01 18.05
C SER A 31 -0.91 -0.55 17.05
N LYS A 32 -0.11 -1.54 17.46
CA LYS A 32 1.00 -2.11 16.68
C LYS A 32 1.12 -3.62 16.92
N LEU A 33 1.74 -4.32 15.97
CA LEU A 33 2.11 -5.73 16.15
C LEU A 33 3.29 -5.85 17.13
N PRO A 34 3.28 -6.82 18.06
CA PRO A 34 4.45 -7.15 18.85
C PRO A 34 5.61 -7.66 17.97
N PRO A 35 6.85 -7.68 18.50
CA PRO A 35 8.04 -8.00 17.70
C PRO A 35 7.98 -9.36 16.97
N VAL A 36 7.40 -10.37 17.61
CA VAL A 36 7.29 -11.73 17.06
C VAL A 36 6.37 -11.73 15.83
N GLU A 37 5.16 -11.21 15.97
CA GLU A 37 4.17 -11.19 14.89
C GLU A 37 4.55 -10.20 13.80
N TRP A 38 5.28 -9.13 14.13
CA TRP A 38 5.88 -8.26 13.13
C TRP A 38 6.89 -9.00 12.27
N HIS A 39 7.76 -9.81 12.88
CA HIS A 39 8.71 -10.64 12.13
C HIS A 39 7.98 -11.68 11.27
N ASP A 40 6.92 -12.29 11.81
CA ASP A 40 6.09 -13.24 11.08
C ASP A 40 5.39 -12.60 9.88
N LEU A 41 4.84 -11.41 10.04
CA LEU A 41 4.24 -10.66 8.93
C LEU A 41 5.30 -10.37 7.86
N CYS A 42 6.50 -9.94 8.24
CA CYS A 42 7.60 -9.72 7.30
C CYS A 42 7.96 -11.00 6.53
N ARG A 43 7.88 -12.17 7.15
CA ARG A 43 8.08 -13.46 6.45
C ARG A 43 6.91 -13.77 5.51
N LEU A 44 5.67 -13.54 5.97
CA LEU A 44 4.45 -13.83 5.22
C LEU A 44 4.36 -13.03 3.92
N VAL A 45 4.68 -11.74 3.94
CA VAL A 45 4.60 -10.86 2.75
C VAL A 45 5.60 -11.24 1.65
N LYS A 46 6.57 -12.11 1.93
CA LYS A 46 7.50 -12.67 0.93
C LYS A 46 6.96 -13.92 0.24
N THR A 47 5.82 -14.44 0.66
CA THR A 47 5.20 -15.66 0.12
C THR A 47 4.09 -15.31 -0.88
N SER A 48 3.65 -16.28 -1.69
CA SER A 48 2.52 -16.11 -2.61
C SER A 48 1.18 -15.78 -1.91
N LYS A 49 1.09 -16.02 -0.60
CA LYS A 49 -0.09 -15.67 0.22
C LYS A 49 -0.38 -14.16 0.20
N ILE A 50 0.63 -13.34 -0.04
CA ILE A 50 0.47 -11.88 -0.13
C ILE A 50 -0.60 -11.47 -1.14
N TYR A 51 -0.72 -12.18 -2.26
CA TYR A 51 -1.72 -11.86 -3.28
C TYR A 51 -3.15 -12.03 -2.77
N ASN A 52 -3.39 -13.01 -1.88
CA ASN A 52 -4.70 -13.17 -1.24
C ASN A 52 -4.92 -12.09 -0.18
N ILE A 53 -3.88 -11.74 0.56
CA ILE A 53 -3.93 -10.69 1.59
C ILE A 53 -4.25 -9.31 0.96
N LEU A 54 -3.65 -8.98 -0.18
CA LEU A 54 -3.91 -7.72 -0.89
C LEU A 54 -5.37 -7.60 -1.38
N ARG A 55 -6.09 -8.71 -1.51
CA ARG A 55 -7.51 -8.73 -1.88
C ARG A 55 -8.47 -8.57 -0.69
N LEU A 56 -8.00 -8.71 0.54
CA LEU A 56 -8.82 -8.56 1.75
C LEU A 56 -9.18 -7.10 2.00
N ASP A 57 -10.38 -6.81 2.51
CA ASP A 57 -10.75 -5.46 2.96
C ASP A 57 -10.00 -5.09 4.24
N LEU A 58 -8.93 -4.32 4.07
CA LEU A 58 -8.06 -3.91 5.15
C LEU A 58 -8.55 -2.58 5.73
N SER A 59 -8.60 -2.47 7.05
CA SER A 59 -8.72 -1.17 7.70
C SER A 59 -7.50 -0.30 7.38
N ARG A 60 -7.62 1.02 7.56
CA ARG A 60 -6.47 1.94 7.35
C ARG A 60 -5.25 1.52 8.14
N LYS A 61 -5.44 1.08 9.38
CA LYS A 61 -4.38 0.62 10.27
C LYS A 61 -3.72 -0.65 9.77
N GLU A 62 -4.51 -1.62 9.31
CA GLU A 62 -4.01 -2.84 8.70
C GLU A 62 -3.21 -2.55 7.42
N ALA A 63 -3.68 -1.64 6.58
CA ALA A 63 -3.00 -1.22 5.36
C ALA A 63 -1.64 -0.53 5.65
N GLU A 64 -1.55 0.32 6.67
CA GLU A 64 -0.28 0.97 7.05
C GLU A 64 0.73 -0.06 7.62
N VAL A 65 0.26 -1.03 8.41
CA VAL A 65 1.11 -2.11 8.96
C VAL A 65 1.59 -3.04 7.85
N LEU A 66 0.70 -3.49 6.96
CA LEU A 66 1.04 -4.33 5.82
C LEU A 66 1.98 -3.61 4.86
N GLY A 67 1.68 -2.35 4.52
CA GLY A 67 2.52 -1.50 3.68
C GLY A 67 3.92 -1.31 4.26
N SER A 68 4.03 -1.11 5.57
CA SER A 68 5.32 -1.03 6.25
C SER A 68 6.12 -2.35 6.14
N ALA A 69 5.46 -3.51 6.23
CA ALA A 69 6.11 -4.80 6.06
C ALA A 69 6.60 -5.00 4.61
N LEU A 70 5.75 -4.67 3.62
CA LEU A 70 6.09 -4.69 2.19
C LEU A 70 7.30 -3.79 1.87
N LYS A 71 7.34 -2.59 2.47
CA LYS A 71 8.47 -1.67 2.33
C LYS A 71 9.75 -2.20 2.97
N LYS A 72 9.66 -2.94 4.08
CA LYS A 72 10.83 -3.47 4.80
C LYS A 72 11.55 -4.62 4.07
N VAL A 73 10.81 -5.50 3.40
CA VAL A 73 11.40 -6.74 2.84
C VAL A 73 11.74 -6.62 1.35
N SER A 74 12.62 -7.48 0.81
CA SER A 74 12.75 -7.58 -0.64
C SER A 74 11.56 -8.35 -1.23
N LEU A 75 10.79 -7.68 -2.09
CA LEU A 75 9.61 -8.23 -2.77
C LEU A 75 9.95 -8.67 -4.20
N ASN A 76 9.48 -9.84 -4.59
CA ASN A 76 9.44 -10.26 -6.00
C ASN A 76 8.09 -9.87 -6.61
N HIS A 77 8.01 -9.73 -7.93
CA HIS A 77 6.74 -9.51 -8.66
C HIS A 77 5.90 -8.32 -8.17
N VAL A 78 6.55 -7.16 -7.96
CA VAL A 78 5.84 -5.95 -7.50
C VAL A 78 4.77 -5.47 -8.48
N ASN A 79 4.95 -5.68 -9.79
CA ASN A 79 3.93 -5.35 -10.80
C ASN A 79 2.62 -6.11 -10.55
N ASP A 80 2.68 -7.40 -10.24
CA ASP A 80 1.49 -8.21 -9.96
C ASP A 80 0.74 -7.71 -8.70
N MET A 81 1.49 -7.25 -7.70
CA MET A 81 0.91 -6.64 -6.50
C MET A 81 0.21 -5.31 -6.82
N ILE A 82 0.83 -4.48 -7.66
CA ILE A 82 0.24 -3.23 -8.14
C ILE A 82 -1.05 -3.53 -8.91
N ASP A 83 -1.03 -4.50 -9.83
CA ASP A 83 -2.18 -4.88 -10.65
C ASP A 83 -3.37 -5.35 -9.79
N ILE A 84 -3.11 -6.11 -8.72
CA ILE A 84 -4.15 -6.51 -7.77
C ILE A 84 -4.77 -5.27 -7.10
N LEU A 85 -3.94 -4.34 -6.63
CA LEU A 85 -4.38 -3.15 -5.91
C LEU A 85 -5.18 -2.18 -6.79
N VAL A 86 -4.67 -1.87 -7.99
CA VAL A 86 -5.35 -0.95 -8.92
C VAL A 86 -6.65 -1.52 -9.49
N LYS A 87 -6.82 -2.85 -9.48
CA LYS A 87 -8.10 -3.52 -9.81
C LYS A 87 -9.07 -3.48 -8.64
N LYS A 88 -8.58 -3.62 -7.41
CA LYS A 88 -9.40 -3.61 -6.20
C LYS A 88 -10.02 -2.24 -5.93
N ARG A 89 -9.23 -1.16 -6.09
CA ARG A 89 -9.68 0.24 -5.94
C ARG A 89 -10.44 0.54 -4.65
N ASP A 90 -9.98 -0.01 -3.53
CA ASP A 90 -10.57 0.30 -2.23
C ASP A 90 -10.02 1.62 -1.66
N GLU A 91 -10.61 2.09 -0.57
CA GLU A 91 -10.26 3.36 0.11
C GLU A 91 -8.79 3.40 0.62
N ASN A 92 -8.15 2.23 0.76
CA ASN A 92 -6.79 2.09 1.28
C ASN A 92 -5.77 1.68 0.21
N THR A 93 -6.20 1.52 -1.04
CA THR A 93 -5.36 1.23 -2.20
C THR A 93 -4.25 2.27 -2.36
N PRO A 94 -4.52 3.60 -2.23
CA PRO A 94 -3.45 4.60 -2.30
C PRO A 94 -2.38 4.44 -1.22
N VAL A 95 -2.74 3.92 -0.03
CA VAL A 95 -1.79 3.67 1.06
C VAL A 95 -0.82 2.57 0.68
N LEU A 96 -1.33 1.43 0.20
CA LEU A 96 -0.49 0.29 -0.17
C LEU A 96 0.37 0.60 -1.41
N LEU A 97 -0.20 1.27 -2.42
CA LEU A 97 0.57 1.73 -3.58
C LEU A 97 1.69 2.68 -3.18
N ARG A 98 1.44 3.62 -2.25
CA ARG A 98 2.46 4.53 -1.72
C ARG A 98 3.66 3.73 -1.17
N TYR A 99 3.41 2.73 -0.33
CA TYR A 99 4.47 1.92 0.26
C TYR A 99 5.25 1.09 -0.77
N LEU A 100 4.59 0.57 -1.81
CA LEU A 100 5.27 -0.15 -2.89
C LEU A 100 6.17 0.79 -3.70
N LEU A 101 5.70 2.00 -4.02
CA LEU A 101 6.47 2.99 -4.77
C LEU A 101 7.62 3.61 -3.94
N GLU A 102 7.49 3.72 -2.62
CA GLU A 102 8.56 4.19 -1.73
C GLU A 102 9.84 3.34 -1.81
N LYS A 103 9.76 2.11 -2.32
CA LYS A 103 10.92 1.22 -2.50
C LYS A 103 11.81 1.56 -3.69
N LYS A 104 11.39 2.47 -4.59
CA LYS A 104 12.17 2.89 -5.78
C LYS A 104 12.67 1.72 -6.65
N LYS A 105 11.87 0.65 -6.79
CA LYS A 105 12.24 -0.48 -7.66
C LYS A 105 12.04 -0.08 -9.13
N LYS A 106 12.79 -0.69 -10.05
CA LYS A 106 12.52 -0.55 -11.49
C LYS A 106 11.27 -1.35 -11.85
N ILE A 107 10.13 -0.67 -11.89
CA ILE A 107 8.79 -1.22 -12.17
C ILE A 107 8.09 -0.34 -13.21
N SER A 108 7.09 -0.89 -13.92
CA SER A 108 6.21 -0.03 -14.72
C SER A 108 5.28 0.74 -13.77
N THR A 109 5.10 2.03 -14.04
CA THR A 109 4.19 2.89 -13.26
C THR A 109 2.89 3.19 -14.00
N ASP A 110 2.71 2.65 -15.21
CA ASP A 110 1.58 2.96 -16.10
C ASP A 110 0.24 2.61 -15.45
N ALA A 111 0.18 1.46 -14.77
CA ALA A 111 -1.00 1.02 -14.03
C ALA A 111 -1.35 1.98 -12.87
N VAL A 112 -0.35 2.50 -12.16
CA VAL A 112 -0.54 3.44 -11.06
C VAL A 112 -0.92 4.83 -11.57
N GLN A 113 -0.27 5.30 -12.65
CA GLN A 113 -0.61 6.56 -13.31
C GLN A 113 -2.06 6.53 -13.78
N ARG A 114 -2.48 5.47 -14.49
CA ARG A 114 -3.86 5.31 -14.95
C ARG A 114 -4.84 5.29 -13.78
N TYR A 115 -4.56 4.48 -12.75
CA TYR A 115 -5.35 4.47 -11.52
C TYR A 115 -5.51 5.88 -10.94
N PHE A 116 -4.42 6.63 -10.80
CA PHE A 116 -4.45 7.96 -10.23
C PHE A 116 -5.23 8.96 -11.09
N CYS A 117 -5.04 8.95 -12.41
CA CYS A 117 -5.79 9.78 -13.36
C CYS A 117 -7.30 9.52 -13.33
N GLU A 118 -7.72 8.30 -13.01
CA GLU A 118 -9.14 8.00 -12.83
C GLU A 118 -9.66 8.50 -11.47
N GLU A 119 -8.86 8.37 -10.40
CA GLU A 119 -9.25 8.78 -9.04
C GLU A 119 -9.27 10.31 -8.83
N ILE A 120 -8.52 11.10 -9.59
CA ILE A 120 -8.59 12.58 -9.48
C ILE A 120 -9.94 13.18 -9.85
N ASN A 121 -10.79 12.44 -10.58
CA ASN A 121 -12.16 12.85 -10.91
C ASN A 121 -13.15 12.57 -9.76
N ARG A 122 -12.68 11.96 -8.67
CA ARG A 122 -13.45 11.63 -7.47
C ARG A 122 -13.00 12.52 -6.30
N PRO A 123 -13.69 12.49 -5.14
CA PRO A 123 -13.22 13.18 -3.95
C PRO A 123 -11.82 12.72 -3.51
N VAL A 124 -10.81 13.53 -3.83
CA VAL A 124 -9.41 13.23 -3.53
C VAL A 124 -9.13 13.45 -2.05
N THR A 125 -8.64 12.40 -1.39
CA THR A 125 -8.22 12.46 0.02
C THR A 125 -6.71 12.64 0.16
N LEU A 126 -6.24 12.96 1.38
CA LEU A 126 -4.81 13.06 1.69
C LEU A 126 -4.02 11.77 1.36
N LYS A 127 -4.67 10.60 1.37
CA LYS A 127 -4.01 9.33 0.99
C LYS A 127 -3.58 9.35 -0.48
N HIS A 128 -4.42 9.89 -1.36
CA HIS A 128 -4.14 10.06 -2.78
C HIS A 128 -3.02 11.09 -3.00
N LEU A 129 -3.07 12.24 -2.30
CA LEU A 129 -2.02 13.25 -2.41
C LEU A 129 -0.66 12.71 -1.95
N LYS A 130 -0.63 11.89 -0.88
CA LYS A 130 0.60 11.21 -0.46
C LYS A 130 1.13 10.21 -1.50
N LEU A 131 0.25 9.50 -2.20
CA LEU A 131 0.64 8.66 -3.33
C LEU A 131 1.25 9.51 -4.46
N LEU A 132 0.59 10.60 -4.85
CA LEU A 132 1.08 11.54 -5.86
C LEU A 132 2.47 12.09 -5.53
N HIS A 133 2.69 12.48 -4.27
CA HIS A 133 3.99 12.98 -3.83
C HIS A 133 5.10 11.93 -4.04
N VAL A 134 4.82 10.66 -3.73
CA VAL A 134 5.78 9.56 -3.94
C VAL A 134 5.97 9.27 -5.43
N MET A 135 4.91 9.33 -6.24
CA MET A 135 5.01 9.21 -7.70
C MET A 135 5.95 10.27 -8.26
N CYS A 136 5.75 11.54 -7.92
CA CYS A 136 6.60 12.64 -8.38
C CYS A 136 8.06 12.48 -7.93
N LYS A 137 8.28 12.15 -6.66
CA LYS A 137 9.62 12.06 -6.08
C LYS A 137 10.44 10.87 -6.59
N ASN A 138 9.79 9.73 -6.82
CA ASN A 138 10.48 8.48 -7.13
C ASN A 138 10.36 8.04 -8.59
N TYR A 139 9.32 8.51 -9.29
CA TYR A 139 9.00 8.15 -10.66
C TYR A 139 8.48 9.39 -11.42
N PRO A 140 9.30 10.44 -11.61
CA PRO A 140 8.84 11.71 -12.20
C PRO A 140 8.21 11.53 -13.59
N ALA A 141 8.69 10.55 -14.38
CA ALA A 141 8.10 10.20 -15.67
C ALA A 141 6.63 9.74 -15.61
N SER A 142 6.12 9.38 -14.41
CA SER A 142 4.71 9.02 -14.19
C SER A 142 3.80 10.24 -14.04
N ILE A 143 4.34 11.47 -14.01
CA ILE A 143 3.55 12.70 -13.89
C ILE A 143 3.22 13.22 -15.29
N ASN A 144 1.97 13.03 -15.72
CA ASN A 144 1.49 13.49 -17.03
C ASN A 144 0.75 14.83 -16.95
N SER A 145 0.35 15.36 -18.11
CA SER A 145 -0.38 16.62 -18.23
C SER A 145 -1.70 16.64 -17.44
N THR A 146 -2.42 15.52 -17.40
CA THR A 146 -3.64 15.37 -16.60
C THR A 146 -3.38 15.58 -15.11
N ILE A 147 -2.31 14.98 -14.57
CA ILE A 147 -1.91 15.15 -13.16
C ILE A 147 -1.45 16.58 -12.89
N LEU A 148 -0.69 17.19 -13.81
CA LEU A 148 -0.25 18.58 -13.67
C LEU A 148 -1.44 19.56 -13.66
N ASN A 149 -2.43 19.34 -14.53
CA ASN A 149 -3.65 20.15 -14.56
C ASN A 149 -4.44 20.01 -13.25
N PHE A 150 -4.56 18.79 -12.72
CA PHE A 150 -5.11 18.57 -11.38
C PHE A 150 -4.36 19.38 -10.32
N CYS A 151 -3.02 19.33 -10.31
CA CYS A 151 -2.22 20.09 -9.34
C CYS A 151 -2.41 21.60 -9.45
N ARG A 152 -2.53 22.16 -10.67
CA ARG A 152 -2.78 23.60 -10.88
C ARG A 152 -4.13 24.04 -10.29
N SER A 153 -5.13 23.17 -10.38
CA SER A 153 -6.46 23.41 -9.83
C SER A 153 -6.57 23.14 -8.32
N ASN A 154 -5.55 22.53 -7.71
CA ASN A 154 -5.59 22.06 -6.33
C ASN A 154 -4.59 22.84 -5.47
N GLY A 155 -5.08 23.67 -4.54
CA GLY A 155 -4.23 24.54 -3.70
C GLY A 155 -3.41 23.82 -2.61
N HIS A 156 -3.48 22.49 -2.51
CA HIS A 156 -2.80 21.74 -1.46
C HIS A 156 -1.26 21.83 -1.60
N PRO A 157 -0.49 21.95 -0.50
CA PRO A 157 0.98 22.08 -0.55
C PRO A 157 1.69 21.02 -1.41
N ILE A 158 1.30 19.74 -1.28
CA ILE A 158 1.82 18.65 -2.13
C ILE A 158 1.67 18.95 -3.63
N CYS A 159 0.55 19.51 -4.06
CA CYS A 159 0.31 19.83 -5.47
C CYS A 159 1.25 20.94 -5.95
N LYS A 160 1.53 21.93 -5.08
CA LYS A 160 2.53 22.98 -5.35
C LYS A 160 3.93 22.39 -5.49
N ASP A 161 4.32 21.50 -4.59
CA ASP A 161 5.61 20.82 -4.65
C ASP A 161 5.78 20.05 -5.97
N VAL A 162 4.73 19.34 -6.41
CA VAL A 162 4.72 18.60 -7.68
C VAL A 162 4.89 19.54 -8.88
N LEU A 163 4.23 20.71 -8.87
CA LEU A 163 4.37 21.70 -9.94
C LEU A 163 5.77 22.27 -10.00
N ASN A 164 6.36 22.62 -8.86
CA ASN A 164 7.72 23.15 -8.77
C ASN A 164 8.73 22.12 -9.31
N SER A 165 8.64 20.86 -8.86
CA SER A 165 9.52 19.79 -9.34
C SER A 165 9.37 19.49 -10.83
N ALA A 166 8.22 19.79 -11.44
CA ALA A 166 8.01 19.61 -12.88
C ALA A 166 8.61 20.77 -13.70
N MET A 167 8.76 21.96 -13.11
CA MET A 167 9.41 23.10 -13.75
C MET A 167 10.94 22.94 -13.77
N ASP A 168 11.52 22.37 -12.70
CA ASP A 168 12.96 22.12 -12.59
C ASP A 168 13.51 21.08 -13.59
N VAL A 169 12.64 20.39 -14.36
CA VAL A 169 13.01 19.39 -15.38
C VAL A 169 12.95 19.99 -16.81
N ILE A 170 12.45 21.23 -16.95
CA ILE A 170 12.28 21.93 -18.24
C ILE A 170 13.41 22.95 -18.48
N GLU A 171 14.31 23.16 -17.51
CA GLU A 171 15.58 23.89 -17.66
C GLU A 171 16.76 22.96 -17.97
#